data_AF-A0A7V8Y954-F1
#
_entry.id   AF-A0A7V8Y954-F1
#
_cell.length_a   1.000
_cell.length_b   1.000
_cell.length_c   1.000
_cell.angle_alpha   90.00
_cell.angle_beta   90.00
_cell.angle_gamma   90.00
#
_symmetry.space_group_name_H-M   'P 1'
#
loop_
_entity.id
_entity.type
_entity.pdbx_description
1 polymer ?
#
loop_
_entity_poly.entity_id
_entity_poly.type
_entity_poly.pdbx_seq_one_letter_code
_entity_poly.pdbx_strand_id
1 'polypeptide(L)'
;MAKTSGNQKRFQPRDVLKQVMIQDLAVSPDETSVVYTRRTIEDGKYRSRLWRVSIEGGRPEQLTTSASFDSRPRFSPNGRTLLFLSDRSGKSQPWIMAFSGGEPRRAAEIDGDVSAAEWSPDGRRIALVAPSGEDRFITGKSSDPTARRITG
;
A
#
# COMPACT_ATOMS: atom_id res chain seq x y z
N MET A 1 10.15 47.65 -9.92
CA MET A 1 9.98 46.19 -10.12
C MET A 1 11.12 45.48 -9.40
N ALA A 2 10.87 44.86 -8.24
CA ALA A 2 11.90 44.18 -7.47
C ALA A 2 11.98 42.70 -7.88
N LYS A 3 13.12 42.28 -8.45
CA LYS A 3 13.43 40.86 -8.66
C LYS A 3 13.80 40.25 -7.31
N THR A 4 12.95 39.39 -6.78
CA THR A 4 13.28 38.55 -5.63
C THR A 4 14.26 37.47 -6.09
N SER A 5 15.57 37.79 -6.06
CA SER A 5 16.65 36.82 -6.20
C SER A 5 16.74 35.98 -4.91
N GLY A 6 15.74 35.13 -4.69
CA GLY A 6 15.81 34.11 -3.65
C GLY A 6 16.86 33.07 -4.05
N ASN A 7 17.89 32.91 -3.22
CA ASN A 7 18.94 31.91 -3.37
C ASN A 7 18.34 30.49 -3.30
N GLN A 8 17.83 29.99 -4.42
CA GLN A 8 17.31 28.62 -4.52
C GLN A 8 18.50 27.66 -4.48
N LYS A 9 18.56 26.85 -3.42
CA LYS A 9 19.61 25.87 -3.21
C LYS A 9 19.61 24.87 -4.38
N ARG A 10 20.75 24.69 -5.06
CA ARG A 10 20.88 23.74 -6.17
C ARG A 10 20.65 22.32 -5.68
N PHE A 11 19.73 21.61 -6.33
CA PHE A 11 19.45 20.19 -6.10
C PHE A 11 20.73 19.34 -6.15
N GLN A 12 20.88 18.42 -5.21
CA GLN A 12 21.98 17.46 -5.12
C GLN A 12 21.42 16.04 -5.19
N PRO A 13 22.19 15.03 -5.66
CA PRO A 13 21.72 13.64 -5.68
C PRO A 13 21.17 13.13 -4.34
N ARG A 14 21.77 13.57 -3.22
CA ARG A 14 21.31 13.25 -1.85
C ARG A 14 19.91 13.77 -1.52
N ASP A 15 19.40 14.77 -2.24
CA ASP A 15 18.06 15.31 -2.01
C ASP A 15 16.97 14.32 -2.47
N VAL A 16 17.30 13.34 -3.33
CA VAL A 16 16.40 12.20 -3.65
C VAL A 16 16.02 11.42 -2.39
N LEU A 17 16.92 11.32 -1.39
CA LEU A 17 16.63 10.60 -0.15
C LEU A 17 15.56 11.28 0.71
N LYS A 18 15.28 12.56 0.46
CA LYS A 18 14.20 13.32 1.14
C LYS A 18 12.86 13.17 0.44
N GLN A 19 12.79 12.39 -0.64
CA GLN A 19 11.58 12.18 -1.40
C GLN A 19 10.52 11.50 -0.53
N VAL A 20 9.33 12.08 -0.56
CA VAL A 20 8.12 11.49 0.00
C VAL A 20 7.21 11.17 -1.17
N MET A 21 6.84 9.91 -1.34
CA MET A 21 5.84 9.50 -2.32
C MET A 21 4.52 9.28 -1.61
N ILE A 22 3.45 9.86 -2.14
CA ILE A 22 2.09 9.55 -1.75
C ILE A 22 1.55 8.54 -2.77
N GLN A 23 1.11 7.40 -2.28
CA GLN A 23 0.58 6.29 -3.07
C GLN A 23 -0.72 5.83 -2.42
N ASP A 24 -1.55 5.08 -3.15
CA ASP A 24 -2.79 4.43 -2.69
C ASP A 24 -3.64 5.25 -1.72
N LEU A 25 -4.81 5.74 -2.15
CA LEU A 25 -5.72 6.47 -1.27
C LEU A 25 -7.05 5.75 -1.09
N ALA A 26 -7.69 6.00 0.04
CA ALA A 26 -9.07 5.63 0.32
C ALA A 26 -9.75 6.78 1.07
N VAL A 27 -10.95 7.15 0.63
CA VAL A 27 -11.81 8.11 1.33
C VAL A 27 -12.69 7.33 2.31
N SER A 28 -12.90 7.87 3.51
CA SER A 28 -13.81 7.27 4.48
C SER A 28 -15.25 7.26 3.95
N PRO A 29 -16.10 6.28 4.34
CA PRO A 29 -17.48 6.22 3.85
C PRO A 29 -18.34 7.43 4.23
N ASP A 30 -17.98 8.15 5.30
CA ASP A 30 -18.62 9.40 5.71
C ASP A 30 -18.03 10.64 5.01
N GLU A 31 -17.09 10.46 4.09
CA GLU A 31 -16.42 11.48 3.28
C GLU A 31 -15.62 12.53 4.08
N THR A 32 -15.34 12.27 5.35
CA THR A 32 -14.63 13.24 6.21
C THR A 32 -13.11 13.09 6.20
N SER A 33 -12.59 11.93 5.80
CA SER A 33 -11.18 11.58 5.97
C SER A 33 -10.60 10.88 4.74
N VAL A 34 -9.32 11.12 4.49
CA VAL A 34 -8.54 10.37 3.50
C VAL A 34 -7.45 9.61 4.22
N VAL A 35 -7.36 8.30 3.96
CA VAL A 35 -6.21 7.46 4.34
C VAL A 35 -5.36 7.24 3.10
N TYR A 36 -4.05 7.41 3.24
CA TYR A 36 -3.11 7.25 2.14
C TYR A 36 -1.82 6.57 2.59
N THR A 37 -1.12 5.97 1.64
CA THR A 37 0.23 5.45 1.87
C THR A 37 1.26 6.55 1.68
N ARG A 38 2.10 6.76 2.69
CA ARG A 38 3.28 7.62 2.62
C ARG A 38 4.53 6.75 2.56
N ARG A 39 5.27 6.84 1.46
CA ARG A 39 6.54 6.14 1.26
C ARG A 39 7.71 7.10 1.38
N THR A 40 8.69 6.73 2.21
CA THR A 40 9.91 7.48 2.53
C THR A 40 11.14 6.61 2.30
N ILE A 41 12.32 7.23 2.24
CA ILE A 41 13.60 6.52 2.31
C ILE A 41 14.19 6.78 3.70
N GLU A 42 14.33 5.72 4.48
CA GLU A 42 14.86 5.71 5.85
C GLU A 42 16.03 4.73 5.90
N ASP A 43 17.21 5.19 6.31
CA ASP A 43 18.44 4.38 6.37
C ASP A 43 18.73 3.61 5.07
N GLY A 44 18.51 4.26 3.93
CA GLY A 44 18.72 3.68 2.59
C GLY A 44 17.68 2.64 2.17
N LYS A 45 16.62 2.43 2.97
CA LYS A 45 15.54 1.49 2.66
C LYS A 45 14.24 2.24 2.47
N TYR A 46 13.42 1.78 1.54
CA TYR A 46 12.06 2.28 1.45
C TYR A 46 11.25 1.80 2.66
N ARG A 47 10.41 2.68 3.19
CA ARG A 47 9.38 2.37 4.18
C ARG A 47 8.07 2.93 3.68
N SER A 48 6.96 2.25 3.94
CA SER A 48 5.64 2.78 3.62
C SER A 48 4.70 2.57 4.80
N ARG A 49 4.01 3.63 5.18
CA ARG A 49 3.13 3.66 6.35
C ARG A 49 1.82 4.31 5.96
N LEU A 50 0.76 3.96 6.67
CA LEU A 50 -0.56 4.58 6.47
C LEU A 50 -0.64 5.86 7.28
N TRP A 51 -1.18 6.89 6.66
CA TRP A 51 -1.46 8.18 7.26
C TRP A 51 -2.92 8.54 6.97
N ARG A 52 -3.53 9.32 7.86
CA ARG A 52 -4.84 9.93 7.65
C ARG A 52 -4.77 11.45 7.70
N VAL A 53 -5.68 12.10 7.00
CA VAL A 53 -5.90 13.55 7.07
C VAL A 53 -7.40 13.82 6.84
N SER A 54 -7.90 14.94 7.38
CA SER A 54 -9.25 15.40 7.04
C SER A 54 -9.33 15.73 5.55
N ILE A 55 -10.50 15.53 4.94
CA ILE A 55 -10.79 15.93 3.56
C ILE A 55 -10.65 17.45 3.37
N GLU A 56 -10.89 18.22 4.44
CA GLU A 56 -10.71 19.68 4.48
C GLU A 56 -9.23 20.08 4.62
N GLY A 57 -8.32 19.09 4.72
CA GLY A 57 -6.89 19.29 4.93
C GLY A 57 -6.50 19.35 6.40
N GLY A 58 -5.37 19.98 6.69
CA GLY A 58 -4.81 20.06 8.04
C GLY A 58 -3.64 19.10 8.27
N ARG A 59 -3.30 18.85 9.54
CA ARG A 59 -2.13 18.08 9.93
C ARG A 59 -2.38 16.58 9.75
N PRO A 60 -1.60 15.87 8.92
CA PRO A 60 -1.75 14.42 8.80
C PRO A 60 -1.31 13.69 10.06
N GLU A 61 -2.01 12.61 10.37
CA GLU A 61 -1.73 11.70 11.49
C GLU A 61 -1.27 10.34 10.98
N GLN A 62 -0.23 9.80 11.60
CA GLN A 62 0.31 8.49 11.25
C GLN A 62 -0.52 7.38 11.92
N LEU A 63 -0.97 6.40 11.14
CA LEU A 63 -1.76 5.27 11.64
C LEU A 63 -0.93 4.02 11.93
N THR A 64 0.08 3.74 11.10
CA THR A 64 0.96 2.58 11.28
C THR A 64 2.41 3.00 11.51
N THR A 65 3.13 2.24 12.33
CA THR A 65 4.48 2.60 12.83
C THR A 65 5.54 1.53 12.57
N SER A 66 5.15 0.34 12.11
CA SER A 66 6.07 -0.75 11.84
C SER A 66 7.09 -0.37 10.75
N ALA A 67 8.20 -1.10 10.74
CA ALA A 67 9.22 -0.99 9.69
C ALA A 67 8.81 -1.73 8.39
N SER A 68 7.56 -2.16 8.27
CA SER A 68 7.02 -2.88 7.12
C SER A 68 6.69 -1.96 5.95
N PHE A 69 6.24 -2.56 4.85
CA PHE A 69 5.59 -1.91 3.74
C PHE A 69 4.07 -2.02 3.87
N ASP A 70 3.43 -0.96 4.36
CA ASP A 70 1.98 -0.89 4.45
C ASP A 70 1.37 -0.15 3.24
N SER A 71 0.42 -0.79 2.56
CA SER A 71 -0.13 -0.30 1.28
C SER A 71 -1.62 -0.61 1.11
N ARG A 72 -2.22 -0.02 0.06
CA ARG A 72 -3.60 -0.30 -0.38
C ARG A 72 -4.65 -0.24 0.73
N PRO A 73 -4.80 0.88 1.46
CA PRO A 73 -5.84 1.01 2.47
C PRO A 73 -7.24 0.88 1.85
N ARG A 74 -8.16 0.23 2.58
CA ARG A 74 -9.58 0.08 2.24
C ARG A 74 -10.42 0.17 3.51
N PHE A 75 -11.38 1.07 3.55
CA PHE A 75 -12.34 1.14 4.64
C PHE A 75 -13.31 -0.04 4.56
N SER A 76 -13.69 -0.58 5.71
CA SER A 76 -14.89 -1.40 5.84
C SER A 76 -16.11 -0.56 5.45
N PRO A 77 -17.21 -1.17 4.97
CA PRO A 77 -18.40 -0.43 4.57
C PRO A 77 -18.99 0.46 5.68
N ASN A 78 -18.81 0.08 6.94
CA ASN A 78 -19.24 0.87 8.10
C ASN A 78 -18.23 1.93 8.57
N GLY A 79 -17.08 2.08 7.89
CA GLY A 79 -16.03 3.06 8.17
C GLY A 79 -15.19 2.81 9.42
N ARG A 80 -15.49 1.78 10.21
CA ARG A 80 -14.85 1.56 11.53
C ARG A 80 -13.50 0.84 11.47
N THR A 81 -13.23 0.14 10.37
CA THR A 81 -12.05 -0.72 10.23
C THR A 81 -11.33 -0.40 8.93
N LEU A 82 -10.00 -0.35 8.99
CA LEU A 82 -9.15 -0.30 7.82
C LEU A 82 -8.61 -1.69 7.53
N LEU A 83 -8.77 -2.14 6.30
CA LEU A 83 -8.03 -3.23 5.67
C LEU A 83 -6.86 -2.65 4.89
N PHE A 84 -5.72 -3.31 4.92
CA PHE A 84 -4.54 -2.91 4.17
C PHE A 84 -3.61 -4.11 3.98
N LEU A 85 -2.63 -3.99 3.09
CA LEU A 85 -1.61 -5.00 2.91
C LEU A 85 -0.35 -4.62 3.68
N SER A 86 0.28 -5.60 4.31
CA SER A 86 1.54 -5.42 5.02
C SER A 86 2.43 -6.64 4.95
N ASP A 87 3.73 -6.42 4.76
CA ASP A 87 4.76 -7.46 4.79
C ASP A 87 5.40 -7.66 6.17
N ARG A 88 4.81 -7.11 7.24
CA ARG A 88 5.34 -7.21 8.62
C ARG A 88 5.55 -8.64 9.13
N SER A 89 4.94 -9.63 8.45
CA SER A 89 5.10 -11.06 8.70
C SER A 89 6.07 -11.76 7.74
N GLY A 90 6.88 -11.03 6.99
CA GLY A 90 7.85 -11.56 6.02
C GLY A 90 7.32 -11.71 4.59
N LYS A 91 6.01 -11.60 4.37
CA LYS A 91 5.33 -11.58 3.06
C LYS A 91 4.10 -10.70 3.13
N SER A 92 3.67 -10.15 2.00
CA SER A 92 2.49 -9.28 1.90
C SER A 92 1.23 -10.06 2.26
N GLN A 93 0.56 -9.65 3.32
CA GLN A 93 -0.66 -10.28 3.84
C GLN A 93 -1.73 -9.23 4.11
N PRO A 94 -3.02 -9.61 4.22
CA PRO A 94 -4.09 -8.70 4.60
C PRO A 94 -4.10 -8.48 6.12
N TRP A 95 -4.10 -7.23 6.53
CA TRP A 95 -4.17 -6.77 7.92
C TRP A 95 -5.34 -5.85 8.12
N ILE A 96 -5.89 -5.86 9.34
CA ILE A 96 -6.95 -4.95 9.73
C ILE A 96 -6.64 -4.24 11.04
N MET A 97 -7.11 -3.00 11.15
CA MET A 97 -7.06 -2.20 12.38
C MET A 97 -8.29 -1.31 12.50
N ALA A 98 -8.59 -0.82 13.71
CA ALA A 98 -9.61 0.20 13.87
C ALA A 98 -9.17 1.51 13.19
N PHE A 99 -10.10 2.20 12.52
CA PHE A 99 -9.80 3.49 11.89
C PHE A 99 -9.35 4.55 12.91
N SER A 100 -9.86 4.46 14.15
CA SER A 100 -9.43 5.28 15.28
C SER A 100 -7.95 5.11 15.66
N GLY A 101 -7.27 4.08 15.14
CA GLY A 101 -5.92 3.68 15.54
C GLY A 101 -5.93 2.41 16.40
N GLY A 102 -4.74 1.95 16.77
CA GLY A 102 -4.55 0.74 17.58
C GLY A 102 -3.67 -0.29 16.89
N GLU A 103 -3.41 -1.40 17.58
CA GLU A 103 -2.54 -2.45 17.06
C GLU A 103 -3.25 -3.23 15.94
N PRO A 104 -2.67 -3.32 14.73
CA PRO A 104 -3.28 -4.08 13.65
C PRO A 104 -3.10 -5.58 13.86
N ARG A 105 -4.11 -6.36 13.46
CA ARG A 105 -4.07 -7.82 13.47
C ARG A 105 -4.16 -8.38 12.07
N ARG A 106 -3.61 -9.58 11.85
CA ARG A 106 -3.72 -10.26 10.56
C ARG A 106 -5.18 -10.65 10.31
N ALA A 107 -5.68 -10.38 9.11
CA ALA A 107 -7.04 -10.74 8.73
C ALA A 107 -7.12 -12.20 8.26
N ALA A 108 -6.11 -12.64 7.53
CA ALA A 108 -5.94 -14.02 7.05
C ALA A 108 -4.46 -14.31 6.80
N GLU A 109 -4.09 -15.58 6.84
CA GLU A 109 -2.77 -16.07 6.41
C GLU A 109 -2.92 -16.86 5.11
N ILE A 110 -2.18 -16.43 4.10
CA ILE A 110 -2.19 -16.96 2.74
C ILE A 110 -0.78 -17.39 2.40
N ASP A 111 -0.60 -18.56 1.78
CA ASP A 111 0.72 -19.15 1.52
C ASP A 111 1.62 -18.25 0.67
N GLY A 112 1.07 -17.52 -0.30
CA GLY A 112 1.78 -16.54 -1.13
C GLY A 112 1.54 -15.08 -0.77
N ASP A 113 2.19 -14.18 -1.51
CA ASP A 113 1.97 -12.73 -1.41
C ASP A 113 0.57 -12.34 -1.88
N VAL A 114 -0.18 -11.67 -1.02
CA VAL A 114 -1.44 -11.03 -1.40
C VAL A 114 -1.14 -9.71 -2.11
N SER A 115 -1.69 -9.51 -3.30
CA SER A 115 -1.49 -8.32 -4.13
C SER A 115 -2.65 -7.33 -4.09
N ALA A 116 -3.85 -7.79 -3.72
CA ALA A 116 -5.02 -6.94 -3.49
C ALA A 116 -5.98 -7.58 -2.47
N ALA A 117 -6.70 -6.72 -1.74
CA ALA A 117 -7.73 -7.14 -0.79
C ALA A 117 -8.87 -6.11 -0.76
N GLU A 118 -10.12 -6.58 -0.69
CA GLU A 118 -11.31 -5.72 -0.70
C GLU A 118 -12.42 -6.29 0.19
N TRP A 119 -13.19 -5.43 0.85
CA TRP A 119 -14.35 -5.82 1.64
C TRP A 119 -15.53 -6.19 0.75
N SER A 120 -16.31 -7.19 1.17
CA SER A 120 -17.66 -7.36 0.63
C SER A 120 -18.55 -6.17 1.01
N PRO A 121 -19.59 -5.84 0.23
CA PRO A 121 -20.48 -4.72 0.52
C PRO A 121 -21.16 -4.79 1.90
N ASP A 122 -21.40 -6.00 2.41
CA ASP A 122 -21.97 -6.24 3.75
C ASP A 122 -20.93 -6.21 4.89
N GLY A 123 -19.64 -6.07 4.55
CA GLY A 123 -18.51 -6.04 5.48
C GLY A 123 -18.21 -7.38 6.14
N ARG A 124 -18.82 -8.49 5.70
CA ARG A 124 -18.67 -9.81 6.35
C ARG A 124 -17.55 -10.66 5.77
N ARG A 125 -17.04 -10.32 4.59
CA ARG A 125 -16.01 -11.08 3.87
C ARG A 125 -14.96 -10.15 3.29
N ILE A 126 -13.81 -10.73 2.97
CA ILE A 126 -12.73 -10.06 2.25
C ILE A 126 -12.41 -10.90 1.02
N ALA A 127 -12.43 -10.28 -0.16
CA ALA A 127 -11.91 -10.86 -1.40
C ALA A 127 -10.40 -10.59 -1.48
N LEU A 128 -9.62 -11.57 -1.93
CA LEU A 128 -8.16 -11.49 -2.01
C LEU A 128 -7.68 -11.89 -3.41
N VAL A 129 -6.63 -11.23 -3.89
CA VAL A 129 -5.84 -11.70 -5.04
C VAL A 129 -4.51 -12.22 -4.51
N ALA A 130 -4.26 -13.50 -4.71
CA ALA A 130 -3.05 -14.19 -4.27
C ALA A 130 -2.72 -15.34 -5.25
N PRO A 131 -1.46 -15.81 -5.29
CA PRO A 131 -1.11 -17.03 -6.00
C PRO A 131 -2.00 -18.19 -5.58
N SER A 132 -2.45 -19.01 -6.53
CA SER A 132 -3.29 -20.17 -6.25
C SER A 132 -2.59 -21.28 -5.47
N GLY A 133 -1.28 -21.19 -5.25
CA GLY A 133 -0.45 -22.28 -4.72
C GLY A 133 -0.25 -23.44 -5.71
N GLU A 134 -1.08 -23.51 -6.75
CA GLU A 134 -0.93 -24.44 -7.87
C GLU A 134 -0.16 -23.81 -9.04
N ASP A 135 0.86 -24.51 -9.52
CA ASP A 135 1.52 -24.21 -10.80
C ASP A 135 0.57 -24.61 -11.94
N ARG A 136 -0.23 -23.66 -12.42
CA ARG A 136 -1.23 -23.93 -13.47
C ARG A 136 -0.67 -23.90 -14.90
N PHE A 137 0.54 -23.37 -15.11
CA PHE A 137 1.19 -23.38 -16.42
C PHE A 137 2.72 -23.46 -16.28
N ILE A 138 3.31 -24.55 -16.78
CA ILE A 138 4.73 -24.60 -17.11
C ILE A 138 4.86 -24.08 -18.54
N THR A 139 5.44 -22.91 -18.76
CA THR A 139 5.79 -22.46 -20.11
C THR A 139 7.01 -23.24 -20.60
N GLY A 140 6.77 -24.47 -21.09
CA GLY A 140 7.80 -25.35 -21.64
C GLY A 140 8.80 -25.84 -20.59
N LYS A 141 9.39 -27.02 -20.80
CA LYS A 141 10.61 -27.37 -20.07
C LYS A 141 11.68 -26.35 -20.47
N SER A 142 12.50 -25.88 -19.53
CA SER A 142 13.72 -25.09 -19.83
C SER A 142 14.60 -25.76 -20.91
N SER A 143 14.49 -27.10 -21.04
CA SER A 143 15.17 -27.90 -22.07
C SER A 143 14.52 -27.90 -23.46
N ASP A 144 13.38 -27.24 -23.68
CA ASP A 144 12.70 -27.15 -24.98
C ASP A 144 12.06 -25.77 -25.20
N PRO A 145 12.82 -24.81 -25.76
CA PRO A 145 12.37 -23.42 -25.96
C PRO A 145 11.44 -23.22 -27.17
N THR A 146 10.88 -24.29 -27.75
CA THR A 146 10.19 -24.18 -29.05
C THR A 146 8.73 -23.74 -28.93
N ALA A 147 8.48 -22.57 -28.35
CA ALA A 147 7.22 -21.86 -28.56
C ALA A 147 7.14 -21.44 -30.04
N ARG A 148 6.22 -22.03 -30.83
CA ARG A 148 5.98 -21.61 -32.22
C ARG A 148 4.86 -20.57 -32.28
N ARG A 149 5.14 -19.51 -33.04
CA ARG A 149 4.24 -18.40 -33.36
C ARG A 149 2.98 -18.92 -34.06
N ILE A 150 1.81 -18.64 -33.49
CA ILE A 150 0.52 -18.82 -34.17
C ILE A 150 0.36 -17.61 -35.10
N THR A 151 0.39 -17.84 -36.40
CA THR A 151 -0.11 -16.88 -37.39
C THR A 151 -1.45 -17.42 -37.89
N GLY A 152 -2.45 -16.55 -37.98
CA GLY A 152 -3.84 -16.88 -38.32
C GLY A 152 -4.06 -17.25 -39.77
#